data_AF-A0A3D3MS77-F1
#
_entry.id   AF-A0A3D3MS77-F1
#
_cell.length_a   1.000
_cell.length_b   1.000
_cell.length_c   1.000
_cell.angle_alpha   90.00
_cell.angle_beta   90.00
_cell.angle_gamma   90.00
#
_symmetry.space_group_name_H-M   'P 1'
#
loop_
_entity.id
_entity.type
_entity.pdbx_description
1 polymer ?
#
loop_
_entity_poly.entity_id
_entity_poly.type
_entity_poly.pdbx_seq_one_letter_code
_entity_poly.pdbx_strand_id
1 'polypeptide(L)'
;MKIRGVLLLFLSCLVALQVKAQVQVGNDRPGYVNPEDREVDMDNPTFVPMVKVGKVLLGKDSIQYVEMNNVYVYPPIIFKNAQQRAAFNRLVYNVKKVLPIAKEVNQIIIETYEYLETLPNKKAKDEHMKRVEKGIKQEYTPRMKKLTYQQGKLLIKLVYRECNSSSYNLIQAFLGPVRAGFYQAFAWVFGASLKKTYDPTGVDRLTERVVLMVEAGQI
;
A
#
# COMPACT_ATOMS: atom_id res chain seq x y z
N MET A 1 -4.79 -37.09 52.70
CA MET A 1 -5.27 -36.91 51.30
C MET A 1 -5.48 -35.44 50.92
N LYS A 2 -4.48 -34.54 51.08
CA LYS A 2 -4.63 -33.09 50.78
C LYS A 2 -3.70 -32.52 49.70
N ILE A 3 -2.78 -33.32 49.14
CA ILE A 3 -1.77 -32.84 48.18
C ILE A 3 -2.23 -32.97 46.71
N ARG A 4 -3.14 -33.91 46.40
CA ARG A 4 -3.64 -34.13 45.03
C ARG A 4 -4.57 -33.03 44.52
N GLY A 5 -5.28 -32.31 45.40
CA GLY A 5 -6.18 -31.21 45.01
C GLY A 5 -5.45 -29.91 44.61
N VAL A 6 -4.30 -29.62 45.24
CA VAL A 6 -3.54 -28.40 44.97
C VAL A 6 -2.78 -28.48 43.64
N LEU A 7 -2.30 -29.68 43.26
CA LEU A 7 -1.60 -29.90 41.99
C LEU A 7 -2.54 -29.76 40.77
N LEU A 8 -3.80 -30.19 40.90
CA LEU A 8 -4.82 -30.07 39.86
C LEU A 8 -5.31 -28.62 39.67
N LEU A 9 -5.33 -27.81 40.73
CA LEU A 9 -5.67 -26.38 40.66
C LEU A 9 -4.55 -25.53 40.04
N PHE A 10 -3.28 -25.90 40.23
CA PHE A 10 -2.16 -25.23 39.56
C PHE A 10 -2.07 -25.60 38.08
N LEU A 11 -2.42 -26.82 37.69
CA LEU A 11 -2.38 -27.25 36.29
C LEU A 11 -3.52 -26.65 35.45
N SER A 12 -4.70 -26.40 36.04
CA SER A 12 -5.79 -25.70 35.34
C SER A 12 -5.50 -24.20 35.16
N CYS A 13 -4.75 -23.59 36.09
CA CYS A 13 -4.37 -22.18 36.02
C CYS A 13 -3.28 -21.91 34.95
N LEU A 14 -2.43 -22.90 34.66
CA LEU A 14 -1.39 -22.78 33.61
C LEU A 14 -1.95 -22.91 32.19
N VAL A 15 -3.04 -23.67 31.98
CA VAL A 15 -3.68 -23.79 30.66
C VAL A 15 -4.54 -22.55 30.34
N ALA A 16 -5.09 -21.89 31.35
CA ALA A 16 -5.83 -20.64 31.17
C ALA A 16 -4.94 -19.44 30.78
N LEU A 17 -3.62 -19.52 31.00
CA LEU A 17 -2.68 -18.43 30.65
C LEU A 17 -2.13 -18.50 29.22
N GLN A 18 -2.37 -19.59 28.48
CA GLN A 18 -1.76 -19.80 27.15
C GLN A 18 -2.71 -19.51 25.98
N VAL A 19 -3.95 -19.08 26.22
CA VAL A 19 -4.93 -18.83 25.14
C VAL A 19 -5.42 -17.38 25.18
N LYS A 20 -4.88 -16.60 24.23
CA LYS A 20 -5.22 -15.21 23.86
C LYS A 20 -4.39 -14.08 24.48
N ALA A 21 -3.07 -14.24 24.47
CA ALA A 21 -2.21 -13.14 24.02
C ALA A 21 -2.31 -13.04 22.48
N GLN A 22 -3.48 -12.67 21.95
CA GLN A 22 -3.50 -12.06 20.62
C GLN A 22 -2.96 -10.67 20.83
N VAL A 23 -1.66 -10.50 20.57
CA VAL A 23 -1.06 -9.20 20.36
C VAL A 23 -1.83 -8.55 19.22
N GLN A 24 -2.83 -7.72 19.56
CA GLN A 24 -3.34 -6.72 18.65
C GLN A 24 -2.20 -5.75 18.43
N VAL A 25 -1.41 -5.98 17.39
CA VAL A 25 -0.61 -4.91 16.76
C VAL A 25 -1.62 -4.03 16.01
N GLY A 26 -2.43 -3.32 16.78
CA GLY A 26 -3.45 -2.40 16.30
C GLY A 26 -2.94 -0.98 16.52
N ASN A 27 -2.82 -0.25 15.42
CA ASN A 27 -2.39 1.13 15.31
C ASN A 27 -2.78 2.03 16.48
N ASP A 28 -1.89 2.97 16.85
CA ASP A 28 -2.11 4.06 17.83
C ASP A 28 -3.22 5.06 17.41
N ARG A 29 -4.01 4.75 16.38
CA ARG A 29 -5.06 5.60 15.78
C ARG A 29 -6.43 4.90 15.93
N PRO A 30 -7.29 5.33 16.87
CA PRO A 30 -8.60 4.72 17.06
C PRO A 30 -9.46 4.83 15.79
N GLY A 31 -9.95 3.69 15.29
CA GLY A 31 -10.81 3.60 14.10
C GLY A 31 -10.08 3.49 12.74
N TYR A 32 -8.75 3.55 12.69
CA TYR A 32 -8.01 3.40 11.43
C TYR A 32 -7.78 1.91 11.09
N VAL A 33 -8.38 1.46 9.98
CA VAL A 33 -8.17 0.12 9.42
C VAL A 33 -7.15 0.19 8.29
N ASN A 34 -6.07 -0.59 8.41
CA ASN A 34 -5.04 -0.67 7.36
C ASN A 34 -5.65 -1.19 6.05
N PRO A 35 -5.20 -0.69 4.89
CA PRO A 35 -5.69 -1.14 3.59
C PRO A 35 -5.71 -2.66 3.39
N GLU A 36 -4.68 -3.38 3.85
CA GLU A 36 -4.59 -4.83 3.69
C GLU A 36 -5.58 -5.63 4.56
N ASP A 37 -6.12 -5.01 5.59
CA ASP A 37 -7.10 -5.57 6.53
C ASP A 37 -8.55 -5.28 6.13
N ARG A 38 -8.77 -4.42 5.12
CA ARG A 38 -10.11 -4.12 4.59
C ARG A 38 -10.61 -5.27 3.72
N GLU A 39 -11.90 -5.55 3.79
CA GLU A 39 -12.56 -6.39 2.80
C GLU A 39 -12.56 -5.66 1.46
N VAL A 40 -12.10 -6.36 0.42
CA VAL A 40 -12.07 -5.81 -0.93
C VAL A 40 -13.41 -6.13 -1.58
N ASP A 41 -14.23 -5.10 -1.69
CA ASP A 41 -15.47 -5.17 -2.44
C ASP A 41 -15.16 -5.01 -3.94
N MET A 42 -15.64 -5.97 -4.74
CA MET A 42 -15.42 -5.98 -6.18
C MET A 42 -16.43 -5.12 -6.94
N ASP A 43 -17.60 -4.86 -6.34
CA ASP A 43 -18.72 -4.12 -6.95
C ASP A 43 -18.72 -2.65 -6.54
N ASN A 44 -18.04 -2.31 -5.45
CA ASN A 44 -17.88 -0.93 -4.98
C ASN A 44 -16.48 -0.34 -5.30
N PRO A 45 -16.40 0.97 -5.58
CA PRO A 45 -15.14 1.64 -5.90
C PRO A 45 -14.23 1.69 -4.66
N THR A 46 -12.94 1.44 -4.86
CA THR A 46 -11.94 1.55 -3.79
C THR A 46 -11.64 3.00 -3.41
N PHE A 47 -11.66 3.89 -4.41
CA PHE A 47 -11.50 5.32 -4.22
C PHE A 47 -12.79 6.02 -4.58
N VAL A 48 -13.32 6.81 -3.64
CA VAL A 48 -14.51 7.61 -3.91
C VAL A 48 -14.10 8.74 -4.86
N PRO A 49 -14.82 8.94 -5.98
CA PRO A 49 -14.54 10.02 -6.89
C PRO A 49 -14.60 11.37 -6.17
N MET A 50 -13.51 12.13 -6.27
CA MET A 50 -13.46 13.46 -5.69
C MET A 50 -14.09 14.44 -6.68
N VAL A 51 -14.85 15.39 -6.14
CA VAL A 51 -15.50 16.43 -6.92
C VAL A 51 -14.94 17.76 -6.45
N LYS A 52 -14.35 18.54 -7.37
CA LYS A 52 -13.94 19.91 -7.07
C LYS A 52 -15.00 20.86 -7.59
N VAL A 53 -15.57 21.65 -6.69
CA VAL A 53 -16.52 22.70 -7.04
C VAL A 53 -15.76 24.02 -7.10
N GLY A 54 -15.83 24.68 -8.25
CA GLY A 54 -15.16 25.95 -8.52
C GLY A 54 -16.13 26.99 -9.07
N LYS A 55 -15.62 28.21 -9.24
CA LYS A 55 -16.32 29.28 -9.94
C LYS A 55 -15.38 30.01 -10.88
N VAL A 56 -15.87 30.39 -12.05
CA VAL A 56 -15.18 31.22 -13.02
C VAL A 56 -16.00 32.48 -13.29
N LEU A 57 -15.34 33.62 -13.42
CA LEU A 57 -16.01 34.86 -13.81
C LEU A 57 -16.15 34.88 -15.34
N LEU A 58 -17.39 34.88 -15.83
CA LEU A 58 -17.69 35.04 -17.26
C LEU A 58 -18.42 36.38 -17.45
N GLY A 59 -17.69 37.37 -17.96
CA GLY A 59 -18.19 38.74 -18.08
C GLY A 59 -18.41 39.38 -16.70
N LYS A 60 -19.67 39.63 -16.34
CA LYS A 60 -20.07 40.17 -15.02
C LYS A 60 -20.67 39.11 -14.08
N ASP A 61 -20.85 37.88 -14.56
CA ASP A 61 -21.48 36.80 -13.80
C ASP A 61 -20.47 35.74 -13.36
N SER A 62 -20.69 35.15 -12.18
CA SER A 62 -19.91 34.01 -11.71
C SER A 62 -20.62 32.70 -12.07
N ILE A 63 -19.97 31.87 -12.88
CA ILE A 63 -20.47 30.55 -13.26
C ILE A 63 -19.80 29.50 -12.39
N GLN A 64 -20.61 28.66 -11.74
CA GLN A 64 -20.10 27.49 -11.02
C GLN A 64 -19.76 26.38 -12.02
N TYR A 65 -18.65 25.70 -11.76
CA TYR A 65 -18.30 24.50 -12.49
C TYR A 65 -17.89 23.40 -11.52
N VAL A 66 -18.03 22.18 -12.00
CA VAL A 66 -17.70 20.98 -11.25
C VAL A 66 -16.66 20.19 -12.05
N GLU A 67 -15.49 20.02 -11.48
CA GLU A 67 -14.44 19.16 -12.03
C GLU A 67 -14.55 17.79 -11.35
N MET A 68 -14.75 16.76 -12.17
CA MET A 68 -14.86 15.37 -11.75
C MET A 68 -13.58 14.61 -12.10
N ASN A 69 -13.43 13.40 -11.56
CA ASN A 69 -12.35 12.50 -11.97
C ASN A 69 -12.42 12.16 -13.47
N ASN A 70 -11.25 11.90 -14.06
CA ASN A 70 -11.15 11.39 -15.42
C ASN A 70 -11.88 10.05 -15.54
N VAL A 71 -12.63 9.86 -16.63
CA VAL A 71 -13.26 8.58 -16.98
C VAL A 71 -12.47 7.94 -18.11
N TYR A 72 -11.94 6.74 -17.87
CA TYR A 72 -11.16 6.01 -18.86
C TYR A 72 -12.05 5.06 -19.65
N VAL A 73 -12.09 5.26 -20.98
CA VAL A 73 -12.87 4.42 -21.90
C VAL A 73 -11.93 3.46 -22.61
N TYR A 74 -12.12 2.16 -22.35
CA TYR A 74 -11.35 1.09 -23.00
C TYR A 74 -12.28 0.17 -23.80
N PRO A 75 -11.77 -0.45 -24.89
CA PRO A 75 -12.52 -1.50 -25.56
C PRO A 75 -12.77 -2.67 -24.60
N PRO A 76 -13.95 -3.33 -24.70
CA PRO A 76 -14.30 -4.45 -23.83
C PRO A 76 -13.27 -5.58 -23.96
N ILE A 77 -12.93 -6.20 -22.83
CA ILE A 77 -11.97 -7.31 -22.81
C ILE A 77 -12.69 -8.58 -23.23
N ILE A 78 -12.28 -9.13 -24.37
CA ILE A 78 -12.76 -10.43 -24.84
C ILE A 78 -11.88 -11.51 -24.22
N PHE A 79 -12.45 -12.27 -23.29
CA PHE A 79 -11.77 -13.40 -22.65
C PHE A 79 -11.92 -14.66 -23.51
N LYS A 80 -10.81 -15.35 -23.78
CA LYS A 80 -10.84 -16.61 -24.53
C LYS A 80 -11.46 -17.76 -23.71
N ASN A 81 -11.33 -17.71 -22.39
CA ASN A 81 -11.81 -18.76 -21.49
C ASN A 81 -12.09 -18.23 -20.07
N ALA A 82 -12.72 -19.06 -19.24
CA ALA A 82 -13.02 -18.75 -17.85
C ALA A 82 -11.76 -18.47 -17.00
N GLN A 83 -10.64 -19.12 -17.33
CA GLN A 83 -9.36 -18.92 -16.63
C GLN A 83 -8.81 -17.51 -16.82
N GLN A 84 -8.88 -16.96 -18.04
CA GLN A 84 -8.46 -15.58 -18.31
C GLN A 84 -9.34 -14.56 -17.59
N ARG A 85 -10.66 -14.80 -17.54
CA ARG A 85 -11.57 -13.95 -16.75
C ARG A 85 -11.22 -14.00 -15.26
N ALA A 86 -11.00 -15.19 -14.71
CA ALA A 86 -10.60 -15.34 -13.31
C ALA A 86 -9.25 -14.66 -13.01
N ALA A 87 -8.28 -14.74 -13.94
CA ALA A 87 -7.00 -14.06 -13.81
C ALA A 87 -7.15 -12.53 -13.81
N PHE A 88 -8.03 -11.99 -14.66
CA PHE A 88 -8.35 -10.57 -14.68
C PHE A 88 -9.05 -10.12 -13.40
N ASN A 89 -10.06 -10.84 -12.91
CA ASN A 89 -10.73 -10.52 -11.65
C ASN A 89 -9.76 -10.55 -10.46
N ARG A 90 -8.81 -11.50 -10.45
CA ARG A 90 -7.74 -11.54 -9.45
C ARG A 90 -6.79 -10.34 -9.56
N LEU A 91 -6.49 -9.87 -10.76
CA LEU A 91 -5.71 -8.65 -10.97
C LEU A 91 -6.45 -7.44 -10.39
N VAL A 92 -7.74 -7.28 -10.69
CA VAL A 92 -8.59 -6.20 -10.14
C VAL A 92 -8.59 -6.25 -8.61
N TYR A 93 -8.89 -7.41 -8.03
CA TYR A 93 -8.84 -7.61 -6.58
C TYR A 93 -7.48 -7.21 -5.98
N ASN A 94 -6.38 -7.67 -6.59
CA ASN A 94 -5.05 -7.36 -6.10
C ASN A 94 -4.73 -5.86 -6.22
N VAL A 95 -5.13 -5.20 -7.30
CA VAL A 95 -4.95 -3.74 -7.46
C VAL A 95 -5.75 -3.00 -6.40
N LYS A 96 -7.04 -3.29 -6.22
CA LYS A 96 -7.88 -2.69 -5.17
C LYS A 96 -7.26 -2.85 -3.78
N LYS A 97 -6.63 -4.00 -3.50
CA LYS A 97 -5.97 -4.27 -2.22
C LYS A 97 -4.66 -3.50 -2.02
N VAL A 98 -3.80 -3.47 -3.04
CA VAL A 98 -2.41 -2.99 -2.87
C VAL A 98 -2.19 -1.54 -3.31
N LEU A 99 -3.05 -0.99 -4.18
CA LEU A 99 -2.93 0.39 -4.66
C LEU A 99 -3.04 1.43 -3.54
N PRO A 100 -3.94 1.30 -2.54
CA PRO A 100 -3.97 2.25 -1.42
C PRO A 100 -2.67 2.27 -0.63
N ILE A 101 -2.02 1.12 -0.45
CA ILE A 101 -0.72 1.01 0.23
C ILE A 101 0.37 1.70 -0.61
N ALA A 102 0.36 1.54 -1.94
CA ALA A 102 1.31 2.22 -2.81
C ALA A 102 1.19 3.75 -2.73
N LYS A 103 -0.05 4.27 -2.66
CA LYS A 103 -0.31 5.70 -2.47
C LYS A 103 0.15 6.20 -1.10
N GLU A 104 -0.09 5.44 -0.04
CA GLU A 104 0.39 5.73 1.32
C GLU A 104 1.92 5.85 1.36
N VAL A 105 2.63 4.91 0.70
CA VAL A 105 4.09 4.95 0.59
C VAL A 105 4.56 6.18 -0.18
N ASN A 106 3.92 6.52 -1.30
CA ASN A 106 4.26 7.72 -2.07
C ASN A 106 4.12 9.00 -1.24
N GLN A 107 3.03 9.12 -0.46
CA GLN A 107 2.80 10.25 0.43
C GLN A 107 3.90 10.38 1.50
N ILE A 108 4.28 9.27 2.14
CA ILE A 108 5.38 9.25 3.13
C ILE A 108 6.69 9.74 2.49
N ILE A 109 6.97 9.34 1.24
CA ILE A 109 8.19 9.76 0.54
C ILE A 109 8.17 11.27 0.27
N ILE A 110 7.04 11.82 -0.19
CA ILE A 110 6.88 13.26 -0.43
C ILE A 110 7.04 14.05 0.87
N GLU A 111 6.33 13.66 1.93
CA GLU A 111 6.40 14.31 3.25
C GLU A 111 7.82 14.29 3.81
N THR A 112 8.48 13.14 3.69
CA THR A 112 9.86 13.02 4.17
C THR A 112 10.79 13.90 3.34
N TYR A 113 10.60 13.97 2.02
CA TYR A 113 11.38 14.83 1.14
C TYR A 113 11.23 16.30 1.52
N GLU A 114 10.00 16.79 1.64
CA GLU A 114 9.69 18.17 2.05
C GLU A 114 10.32 18.49 3.40
N TYR A 115 10.24 17.57 4.37
CA TYR A 115 10.87 17.76 5.67
C TYR A 115 12.40 17.80 5.57
N LEU A 116 13.03 16.94 4.76
CA LEU A 116 14.48 16.94 4.55
C LEU A 116 15.00 18.27 3.95
N GLU A 117 14.19 18.98 3.16
CA GLU A 117 14.53 20.30 2.64
C GLU A 117 14.62 21.36 3.74
N THR A 118 13.82 21.22 4.80
CA THR A 118 13.83 22.14 5.95
C THR A 118 15.05 21.97 6.87
N LEU A 119 15.77 20.85 6.76
CA LEU A 119 16.87 20.53 7.66
C LEU A 119 18.19 21.22 7.24
N PRO A 120 18.92 21.82 8.20
CA PRO A 120 20.02 22.73 7.89
C PRO A 120 21.30 22.04 7.43
N ASN A 121 21.51 20.77 7.79
CA ASN A 121 22.77 20.07 7.53
C ASN A 121 22.59 18.57 7.25
N LYS A 122 23.62 17.98 6.63
CA LYS A 122 23.63 16.56 6.24
C LYS A 122 23.45 15.62 7.44
N LYS A 123 24.05 15.93 8.60
CA LYS A 123 23.95 15.10 9.81
C LYS A 123 22.49 15.00 10.31
N ALA A 124 21.77 16.12 10.34
CA ALA A 124 20.36 16.16 10.72
C ALA A 124 19.49 15.40 9.73
N LYS A 125 19.76 15.54 8.42
CA LYS A 125 19.12 14.74 7.38
C LYS A 125 19.34 13.25 7.61
N ASP A 126 20.60 12.81 7.76
CA ASP A 126 20.96 11.40 7.99
C ASP A 126 20.32 10.83 9.28
N GLU A 127 20.16 11.63 10.33
CA GLU A 127 19.51 11.21 11.58
C GLU A 127 18.00 11.06 11.43
N HIS A 128 17.35 12.03 10.77
CA HIS A 128 15.92 11.96 10.47
C HIS A 128 15.61 10.74 9.59
N MET A 129 16.43 10.53 8.57
CA MET A 129 16.42 9.39 7.68
C MET A 129 16.41 8.05 8.42
N LYS A 130 17.32 7.86 9.38
CA LYS A 130 17.38 6.64 10.21
C LYS A 130 16.10 6.43 11.04
N ARG A 131 15.50 7.52 11.53
CA ARG A 131 14.24 7.46 12.29
C ARG A 131 13.07 7.02 11.40
N VAL A 132 12.94 7.64 10.22
CA VAL A 132 11.91 7.27 9.24
C VAL A 132 12.07 5.81 8.81
N GLU A 133 13.29 5.36 8.51
CA GLU A 133 13.56 3.97 8.15
C GLU A 133 13.13 2.99 9.26
N LYS A 134 13.48 3.28 10.51
CA LYS A 134 13.09 2.45 11.66
C LYS A 134 11.57 2.38 11.79
N GLY A 135 10.87 3.51 11.65
CA GLY A 135 9.41 3.58 11.69
C GLY A 135 8.77 2.76 10.57
N ILE A 136 9.19 2.97 9.32
CA ILE A 136 8.71 2.21 8.16
C ILE A 136 8.92 0.71 8.37
N LYS A 137 10.11 0.29 8.83
CA LYS A 137 10.37 -1.12 9.07
C LYS A 137 9.46 -1.70 10.14
N GLN A 138 9.24 -1.01 11.24
CA GLN A 138 8.39 -1.47 12.34
C GLN A 138 6.93 -1.59 11.93
N GLU A 139 6.43 -0.58 11.21
CA GLU A 139 5.03 -0.51 10.79
C GLU A 139 4.73 -1.43 9.59
N TYR A 140 5.55 -1.38 8.54
CA TYR A 140 5.23 -2.05 7.28
C TYR A 140 5.69 -3.52 7.23
N THR A 141 6.70 -3.95 8.00
CA THR A 141 7.10 -5.37 8.02
C THR A 141 5.94 -6.32 8.34
N PRO A 142 5.14 -6.12 9.42
CA PRO A 142 3.99 -6.98 9.69
C PRO A 142 2.89 -6.87 8.63
N ARG A 143 2.67 -5.66 8.07
CA ARG A 143 1.69 -5.43 7.01
C ARG A 143 2.05 -6.19 5.73
N MET A 144 3.32 -6.14 5.31
CA MET A 144 3.81 -6.85 4.13
C MET A 144 3.69 -8.37 4.27
N LYS A 145 3.86 -8.93 5.47
CA LYS A 145 3.69 -10.37 5.71
C LYS A 145 2.26 -10.87 5.48
N LYS A 146 1.25 -9.99 5.50
CA LYS A 146 -0.15 -10.34 5.20
C LYS A 146 -0.43 -10.44 3.70
N LEU A 147 0.48 -9.95 2.84
CA LEU A 147 0.31 -9.97 1.40
C LEU A 147 0.79 -11.28 0.80
N THR A 148 0.09 -11.77 -0.21
CA THR A 148 0.55 -12.90 -1.02
C THR A 148 1.76 -12.51 -1.87
N TYR A 149 2.49 -13.52 -2.36
CA TYR A 149 3.62 -13.32 -3.29
C TYR A 149 3.28 -12.41 -4.48
N GLN A 150 2.14 -12.66 -5.12
CA GLN A 150 1.70 -11.90 -6.29
C GLN A 150 1.34 -10.46 -5.93
N GLN A 151 0.71 -10.25 -4.76
CA GLN A 151 0.38 -8.92 -4.25
C GLN A 151 1.62 -8.11 -3.90
N GLY A 152 2.62 -8.70 -3.22
CA GLY A 152 3.88 -8.03 -2.91
C GLY A 152 4.63 -7.60 -4.17
N LYS A 153 4.68 -8.47 -5.19
CA LYS A 153 5.28 -8.12 -6.49
C LYS A 153 4.52 -6.99 -7.21
N LEU A 154 3.19 -6.99 -7.14
CA LEU A 154 2.38 -5.91 -7.69
C LEU A 154 2.58 -4.60 -6.92
N LEU A 155 2.64 -4.65 -5.58
CA LEU A 155 2.87 -3.48 -4.74
C LEU A 155 4.16 -2.76 -5.10
N ILE A 156 5.28 -3.48 -5.28
CA ILE A 156 6.56 -2.88 -5.70
C ILE A 156 6.40 -2.11 -7.02
N LYS A 157 5.69 -2.70 -7.98
CA LYS A 157 5.41 -2.09 -9.28
C LYS A 157 4.56 -0.82 -9.15
N LEU A 158 3.52 -0.86 -8.32
CA LEU A 158 2.66 0.29 -8.10
C LEU A 158 3.38 1.40 -7.34
N VAL A 159 4.22 1.08 -6.35
CA VAL A 159 5.08 2.09 -5.69
C VAL A 159 5.98 2.76 -6.72
N TYR A 160 6.61 2.00 -7.62
CA TYR A 160 7.39 2.57 -8.72
C TYR A 160 6.56 3.49 -9.63
N ARG A 161 5.32 3.09 -9.96
CA ARG A 161 4.37 3.87 -10.75
C ARG A 161 3.99 5.18 -10.07
N GLU A 162 3.65 5.17 -8.78
CA GLU A 162 3.25 6.37 -8.03
C GLU A 162 4.42 7.34 -7.82
N CYS A 163 5.62 6.81 -7.59
CA CYS A 163 6.81 7.60 -7.25
C CYS A 163 7.51 8.22 -8.48
N ASN A 164 7.23 7.73 -9.69
CA ASN A 164 7.96 8.10 -10.91
C ASN A 164 9.49 7.99 -10.73
N SER A 165 10.27 8.55 -11.66
CA SER A 165 11.75 8.50 -11.63
C SER A 165 12.40 9.32 -10.51
N SER A 166 11.85 10.48 -10.14
CA SER A 166 12.44 11.35 -9.10
C SER A 166 12.29 10.74 -7.71
N SER A 167 11.08 10.31 -7.33
CA SER A 167 10.84 9.73 -6.01
C SER A 167 11.41 8.32 -5.92
N TYR A 168 11.57 7.57 -7.02
CA TYR A 168 12.31 6.30 -7.00
C TYR A 168 13.82 6.49 -6.80
N ASN A 169 14.45 7.47 -7.46
CA ASN A 169 15.85 7.82 -7.20
C ASN A 169 16.04 8.32 -5.77
N LEU A 170 15.02 9.02 -5.24
CA LEU A 170 14.94 9.32 -3.82
C LEU A 170 14.84 8.05 -2.99
N ILE A 171 13.88 7.13 -3.19
CA ILE A 171 13.80 5.84 -2.45
C ILE A 171 15.13 5.09 -2.51
N GLN A 172 15.80 5.10 -3.67
CA GLN A 172 17.13 4.53 -3.86
C GLN A 172 18.22 5.23 -3.03
N ALA A 173 18.12 6.55 -2.86
CA ALA A 173 18.98 7.34 -1.99
C ALA A 173 18.62 7.15 -0.51
N PHE A 174 17.32 7.04 -0.18
CA PHE A 174 16.78 6.73 1.14
C PHE A 174 17.28 5.37 1.64
N LEU A 175 17.43 4.40 0.72
CA LEU A 175 17.87 3.05 1.00
C LEU A 175 19.39 2.82 0.82
N GLY A 176 20.23 3.84 0.64
CA GLY A 176 21.65 3.71 0.26
C GLY A 176 22.41 2.44 0.75
N PRO A 177 22.74 2.28 2.04
CA PRO A 177 23.40 1.09 2.60
C PRO A 177 22.44 -0.08 2.94
N VAL A 178 21.15 0.22 3.09
CA VAL A 178 20.07 -0.70 3.50
C VAL A 178 19.44 -1.40 2.29
N ARG A 179 19.82 -0.99 1.07
CA ARG A 179 19.45 -1.56 -0.22
C ARG A 179 19.57 -3.07 -0.18
N ALA A 180 20.71 -3.58 0.28
CA ALA A 180 20.89 -5.02 0.41
C ALA A 180 19.89 -5.60 1.42
N GLY A 181 19.73 -5.05 2.62
CA GLY A 181 18.82 -5.59 3.64
C GLY A 181 17.34 -5.55 3.27
N PHE A 182 16.83 -4.44 2.76
CA PHE A 182 15.43 -4.30 2.33
C PHE A 182 15.17 -5.09 1.05
N TYR A 183 16.07 -5.03 0.06
CA TYR A 183 15.92 -5.81 -1.18
C TYR A 183 16.09 -7.31 -0.93
N GLN A 184 16.97 -7.72 0.00
CA GLN A 184 17.12 -9.11 0.40
C GLN A 184 15.91 -9.58 1.20
N ALA A 185 15.38 -8.78 2.12
CA ALA A 185 14.17 -9.11 2.86
C ALA A 185 12.96 -9.23 1.93
N PHE A 186 12.76 -8.28 1.01
CA PHE A 186 11.70 -8.34 0.01
C PHE A 186 11.93 -9.46 -1.02
N ALA A 187 13.15 -9.70 -1.47
CA ALA A 187 13.46 -10.82 -2.36
C ALA A 187 13.35 -12.17 -1.64
N TRP A 188 13.57 -12.25 -0.33
CA TRP A 188 13.38 -13.47 0.47
C TRP A 188 11.90 -13.74 0.73
N VAL A 189 11.10 -12.71 1.08
CA VAL A 189 9.65 -12.84 1.31
C VAL A 189 8.89 -13.05 0.00
N PHE A 190 9.31 -12.38 -1.08
CA PHE A 190 8.54 -12.29 -2.33
C PHE A 190 9.32 -12.73 -3.58
N GLY A 191 10.45 -13.43 -3.44
CA GLY A 191 11.20 -14.11 -4.52
C GLY A 191 11.44 -13.29 -5.81
N ALA A 192 11.38 -11.96 -5.74
CA ALA A 192 11.35 -11.07 -6.89
C ALA A 192 12.31 -9.91 -6.64
N SER A 193 13.14 -9.62 -7.64
CA SER A 193 14.02 -8.46 -7.61
C SER A 193 13.20 -7.18 -7.78
N LEU A 194 13.36 -6.25 -6.83
CA LEU A 194 12.83 -4.88 -6.84
C LEU A 194 13.38 -4.01 -7.99
N LYS A 195 14.27 -4.53 -8.84
CA LYS A 195 14.75 -3.83 -10.05
C LYS A 195 13.76 -3.86 -11.21
N LYS A 196 12.59 -4.52 -11.08
CA LYS A 196 11.58 -4.50 -12.14
C LYS A 196 10.91 -3.15 -12.19
N THR A 197 11.16 -2.43 -13.28
CA THR A 197 10.47 -1.20 -13.65
C THR A 197 8.99 -1.45 -13.96
N TYR A 198 8.23 -0.37 -13.97
CA TYR A 198 6.83 -0.37 -14.40
C TYR A 198 6.72 0.14 -15.83
N ASP A 199 6.11 -0.64 -16.72
CA ASP A 199 5.93 -0.28 -18.13
C ASP A 199 4.43 -0.18 -18.47
N PRO A 200 3.83 1.02 -18.37
CA PRO A 200 2.40 1.21 -18.58
C PRO A 200 1.97 1.00 -20.05
N THR A 201 2.92 1.03 -20.99
CA THR A 201 2.62 0.93 -22.43
C THR A 201 2.85 -0.47 -22.99
N GLY A 202 3.76 -1.25 -22.39
CA GLY A 202 4.06 -2.62 -22.80
C GLY A 202 3.53 -3.63 -21.81
N VAL A 203 4.43 -4.23 -21.01
CA VAL A 203 4.11 -5.45 -20.24
C VAL A 203 3.10 -5.23 -19.10
N ASP A 204 3.03 -4.02 -18.54
CA ASP A 204 2.10 -3.68 -17.46
C ASP A 204 0.85 -2.93 -17.95
N ARG A 205 0.62 -2.83 -19.26
CA ARG A 205 -0.51 -2.09 -19.83
C ARG A 205 -1.89 -2.53 -19.31
N LEU A 206 -2.09 -3.84 -19.10
CA LEU A 206 -3.34 -4.34 -18.53
C LEU A 206 -3.48 -3.96 -17.06
N THR A 207 -2.37 -3.99 -16.31
CA THR A 207 -2.32 -3.51 -14.92
C THR A 207 -2.63 -2.02 -14.86
N GLU A 208 -2.02 -1.21 -15.73
CA GLU A 208 -2.25 0.24 -15.77
C GLU A 208 -3.70 0.57 -16.09
N ARG A 209 -4.30 -0.13 -17.05
CA ARG A 209 -5.74 0.00 -17.33
C ARG A 209 -6.58 -0.21 -16.06
N VAL A 210 -6.30 -1.28 -15.30
CA VAL A 210 -7.03 -1.59 -14.06
C VAL A 210 -6.76 -0.52 -12.99
N VAL A 211 -5.51 -0.09 -12.82
CA VAL A 211 -5.13 0.97 -11.87
C VAL A 211 -5.92 2.25 -12.16
N LEU A 212 -5.91 2.73 -13.41
CA LEU A 212 -6.61 3.96 -13.81
C LEU A 212 -8.12 3.88 -13.55
N MET A 213 -8.75 2.73 -13.85
CA MET A 213 -10.18 2.54 -13.60
C MET A 213 -10.51 2.47 -12.09
N VAL A 214 -9.65 1.84 -11.28
CA VAL A 214 -9.80 1.82 -9.82
C VAL A 214 -9.63 3.22 -9.23
N GLU A 215 -8.63 3.99 -9.69
CA GLU A 215 -8.41 5.38 -9.28
C GLU A 215 -9.57 6.30 -9.66
N ALA A 216 -10.16 6.08 -10.83
CA ALA A 216 -11.32 6.81 -11.30
C ALA A 216 -12.62 6.41 -10.56
N GLY A 217 -12.60 5.34 -9.78
CA GLY A 217 -13.80 4.77 -9.14
C GLY A 217 -14.76 4.11 -10.13
N GLN A 218 -14.27 3.70 -11.31
CA GLN A 218 -15.07 3.00 -12.33
C GLN A 218 -15.28 1.53 -12.00
N ILE A 219 -14.32 0.93 -11.27
CA ILE A 219 -14.39 -0.46 -10.80
C ILE A 219 -14.00 -0.55 -9.34
#